data_AF-A0A0F9EGV8-F1
#
_entry.id   AF-A0A0F9EGV8-F1
#
_cell.length_a   1.000
_cell.length_b   1.000
_cell.length_c   1.000
_cell.angle_alpha   90.00
_cell.angle_beta   90.00
_cell.angle_gamma   90.00
#
_symmetry.space_group_name_H-M   'P 1'
#
loop_
_entity.id
_entity.type
_entity.pdbx_description
1 polymer ?
#
loop_
_entity_poly.entity_id
_entity_poly.type
_entity_poly.pdbx_seq_one_letter_code
_entity_poly.pdbx_strand_id
1 'polypeptide(L)' 'MRLNFNMRQLTIKQKNLLRKWKNSDEDLYCWEDLEIKQIEELEKINDTEILSQEVNRFLGDIF' A
#
# COMPACT_ATOMS: atom_id res chain seq x y z
N MET A 1 14.43 -13.01 21.36
CA MET A 1 14.82 -12.69 19.97
C MET A 1 13.55 -12.32 19.20
N ARG A 2 13.35 -11.04 18.87
CA ARG A 2 12.32 -10.68 17.88
C ARG A 2 12.97 -10.88 16.52
N LEU A 3 12.54 -11.92 15.81
CA LEU A 3 12.89 -12.09 14.41
C LEU A 3 12.28 -10.90 13.66
N ASN A 4 13.10 -9.90 13.36
CA ASN A 4 12.74 -8.87 12.38
C ASN A 4 12.75 -9.55 11.02
N PHE A 5 11.66 -10.27 10.73
CA PHE A 5 11.24 -10.52 9.37
C PHE A 5 10.94 -9.15 8.77
N ASN A 6 11.96 -8.51 8.19
CA ASN A 6 11.79 -7.49 7.17
C ASN A 6 11.19 -8.16 5.91
N MET A 7 10.02 -8.79 6.08
CA MET A 7 9.10 -9.02 4.98
C MET A 7 8.83 -7.63 4.43
N ARG A 8 8.99 -7.46 3.12
CA ARG A 8 9.01 -6.16 2.45
C ARG A 8 7.67 -5.42 2.63
N GLN A 9 7.49 -4.74 3.76
CA GLN A 9 6.25 -4.01 4.10
C GLN A 9 6.17 -2.69 3.35
N LEU A 10 4.95 -2.16 3.23
CA LEU A 10 4.74 -0.79 2.78
C LEU A 10 5.56 0.19 3.63
N THR A 11 6.34 1.02 2.94
CA THR A 11 7.09 2.12 3.56
C THR A 11 6.14 3.15 4.17
N ILE A 12 6.66 3.97 5.08
CA ILE A 12 5.89 5.08 5.67
C ILE A 12 5.35 6.01 4.57
N LYS A 13 6.12 6.25 3.51
CA LYS A 13 5.68 7.09 2.38
C LYS A 13 4.52 6.47 1.62
N GLN A 14 4.59 5.17 1.27
CA GLN A 14 3.50 4.47 0.60
C GLN A 14 2.22 4.46 1.45
N LYS A 15 2.33 4.20 2.76
CA LYS A 15 1.20 4.27 3.70
C LYS A 15 0.56 5.65 3.74
N ASN A 16 1.36 6.72 3.71
CA ASN A 16 0.84 8.09 3.69
C ASN A 16 0.14 8.43 2.36
N LEU A 17 0.65 7.93 1.22
CA LEU A 17 -0.02 8.08 -0.08
C LEU A 17 -1.37 7.36 -0.09
N LEU A 18 -1.41 6.09 0.32
CA LEU A 18 -2.64 5.31 0.39
C LEU A 18 -3.71 5.98 1.27
N ARG A 19 -3.32 6.52 2.43
CA ARG A 19 -4.23 7.31 3.30
C ARG A 19 -4.76 8.56 2.60
N LYS A 20 -3.89 9.27 1.88
CA LYS A 20 -4.29 10.47 1.15
C LYS A 20 -5.28 10.13 0.04
N TRP A 21 -5.01 9.07 -0.73
CA TRP A 21 -5.89 8.64 -1.81
C TRP A 21 -7.24 8.18 -1.28
N LYS A 22 -7.27 7.38 -0.21
CA LYS A 22 -8.53 6.97 0.43
C LYS A 22 -9.36 8.15 0.96
N ASN A 23 -8.71 9.16 1.51
CA ASN A 23 -9.43 10.36 1.96
C ASN A 23 -10.00 11.19 0.78
N SER A 24 -9.50 10.99 -0.43
CA SER A 24 -9.96 11.65 -1.65
C SER A 24 -10.93 10.78 -2.46
N ASP A 25 -10.92 9.47 -2.24
CA ASP A 25 -11.76 8.48 -2.91
C ASP A 25 -12.26 7.45 -1.88
N GLU A 26 -13.53 7.59 -1.50
CA GLU A 26 -14.18 6.71 -0.52
C GLU A 26 -14.29 5.26 -1.02
N ASP A 27 -14.15 5.00 -2.33
CA ASP A 27 -14.30 3.67 -2.91
C ASP A 27 -12.98 2.88 -3.01
N LEU A 28 -11.86 3.43 -2.52
CA LEU A 28 -10.57 2.73 -2.53
C LEU A 28 -10.46 1.68 -1.41
N TYR A 29 -10.67 0.39 -1.69
CA TYR A 29 -10.62 -0.69 -0.68
C TYR A 29 -9.52 -1.71 -0.90
N CYS A 30 -9.08 -1.86 -2.14
CA CYS A 30 -8.05 -2.82 -2.53
C CYS A 30 -7.09 -2.25 -3.59
N TRP A 31 -6.09 -3.05 -3.92
CA TRP A 31 -5.06 -2.78 -4.92
C TRP A 31 -5.67 -2.60 -6.30
N GLU A 32 -6.69 -3.39 -6.60
CA GLU A 32 -7.42 -3.37 -7.86
C GLU A 32 -8.22 -2.07 -8.08
N ASP A 33 -8.51 -1.33 -7.00
CA ASP A 33 -9.16 -0.02 -7.05
C ASP A 33 -8.17 1.12 -7.38
N LEU A 34 -6.86 0.87 -7.32
CA LEU A 34 -5.84 1.89 -7.62
C LEU A 34 -5.75 2.15 -9.12
N GLU A 35 -5.60 3.42 -9.48
CA GLU A 35 -5.23 3.82 -10.83
C GLU A 35 -3.81 3.35 -11.17
N ILE A 36 -3.54 3.07 -12.45
CA ILE A 36 -2.21 2.67 -12.95
C ILE A 36 -1.12 3.67 -12.47
N LYS A 37 -1.41 4.97 -12.49
CA LYS A 37 -0.47 5.99 -12.03
C LYS A 37 -0.12 5.88 -10.54
N GLN A 38 -1.11 5.51 -9.70
CA GLN A 38 -0.90 5.32 -8.26
C GLN A 38 -0.06 4.07 -8.01
N ILE A 39 -0.32 2.99 -8.74
CA ILE A 39 0.48 1.77 -8.71
C ILE A 39 1.94 2.07 -9.05
N GLU A 40 2.19 2.77 -10.16
CA GLU A 40 3.55 3.16 -10.55
C GLU A 40 4.25 4.02 -9.49
N GLU A 41 3.52 4.91 -8.79
CA GLU A 41 4.10 5.70 -7.69
C GLU A 41 4.50 4.84 -6.50
N LEU A 42 3.70 3.82 -6.16
CA LEU A 42 4.03 2.88 -5.11
C LEU A 42 5.26 2.04 -5.49
N GLU A 43 5.33 1.53 -6.71
CA GLU A 43 6.46 0.74 -7.22
C GLU A 43 7.76 1.57 -7.28
N LYS A 44 7.68 2.85 -7.69
CA LYS A 44 8.84 3.76 -7.69
C LYS A 44 9.44 3.98 -6.30
N ILE A 45 8.63 3.93 -5.24
CA ILE A 45 9.12 4.10 -3.86
C ILE A 45 9.77 2.80 -3.37
N ASN A 46 9.07 1.68 -3.56
CA ASN A 46 9.53 0.37 -3.15
C ASN A 46 8.73 -0.68 -3.92
N ASP A 47 9.30 -1.15 -5.01
CA ASP A 47 8.78 -2.28 -5.76
C ASP A 47 9.08 -3.58 -4.99
N THR A 48 8.02 -4.24 -4.53
CA THR A 48 8.12 -5.46 -3.76
C THR A 48 7.20 -6.50 -4.36
N GLU A 49 7.65 -7.76 -4.40
CA GLU A 49 6.85 -8.89 -4.91
C GLU A 49 5.50 -9.07 -4.17
N ILE A 50 5.34 -8.47 -2.99
CA ILE A 50 4.12 -8.56 -2.17
C ILE A 50 3.38 -7.21 -2.06
N LEU A 51 3.69 -6.24 -2.93
CA LEU A 51 3.19 -4.87 -2.82
C LEU A 51 1.65 -4.84 -2.84
N SER A 52 1.02 -5.58 -3.76
CA SER A 52 -0.43 -5.71 -3.84
C SER A 52 -1.05 -6.33 -2.59
N GLN A 53 -0.44 -7.38 -2.03
CA GLN A 53 -0.90 -8.04 -0.81
C GLN A 53 -0.80 -7.10 0.40
N GLU A 54 0.29 -6.35 0.50
CA GLU A 54 0.49 -5.40 1.60
C GLU A 54 -0.42 -4.18 1.47
N VAL A 55 -0.73 -3.72 0.25
CA VAL A 55 -1.76 -2.69 0.02
C VAL A 55 -3.13 -3.18 0.43
N ASN A 56 -3.55 -4.37 -0.03
CA ASN A 56 -4.83 -4.96 0.35
C ASN A 56 -4.96 -5.11 1.85
N ARG A 57 -3.91 -5.61 2.51
CA ARG A 57 -3.87 -5.72 3.96
C ARG A 57 -3.96 -4.35 4.63
N PHE A 58 -3.21 -3.35 4.16
CA PHE A 58 -3.21 -2.03 4.78
C PHE A 58 -4.56 -1.32 4.63
N LEU A 59 -5.18 -1.38 3.45
CA LEU A 59 -6.50 -0.80 3.22
C LEU A 59 -7.57 -1.54 4.04
N GLY A 60 -7.53 -2.87 4.11
CA GLY A 60 -8.43 -3.67 4.95
C GLY A 60 -8.13 -3.63 6.46
N ASP A 61 -6.95 -3.19 6.90
CA ASP A 61 -6.66 -2.96 8.33
C ASP A 61 -7.17 -1.57 8.78
N ILE A 62 -7.35 -0.63 7.85
CA ILE A 62 -7.87 0.71 8.15
C ILE A 62 -9.42 0.71 8.23
N PHE A 63 -10.10 -0.28 7.63
CA PHE A 63 -11.57 -0.35 7.53
C PHE A 63 -12.08 -1.78 7.70
#